data_AF-A0A137NSR4-F1
#
_entry.id   AF-A0A137NSR4-F1
#
_cell.length_a   1.000
_cell.length_b   1.000
_cell.length_c   1.000
_cell.angle_alpha   90.00
_cell.angle_beta   90.00
_cell.angle_gamma   90.00
#
_symmetry.space_group_name_H-M   'P 1'
#
loop_
_entity.id
_entity.type
_entity.pdbx_description
1 polymer ?
#
loop_
_entity_poly.entity_id
_entity_poly.type
_entity_poly.pdbx_seq_one_letter_code
_entity_poly.pdbx_strand_id
1 'polypeptide(L)'
;ETEIELSFQNIPEIEGQCPYSWHIHEKPVDDSGDCGSTGGHFDPAGFNPGGNSADYKCDPDNKYDTCEVGDLSGKYGKVHPGQLAYKFSDEDVLLNGENGIIGRSVVMHLGDKTRIVCANI
;
A
#
# COMPACT_ATOMS: atom_id res chain seq x y z
N GLU A 1 -8.69 -7.53 13.39
CA GLU A 1 -8.28 -8.34 12.23
C GLU A 1 -9.20 -8.02 11.06
N THR A 2 -8.62 -7.58 9.95
CA THR A 2 -9.29 -7.31 8.68
C THR A 2 -8.75 -8.26 7.63
N GLU A 3 -9.64 -8.99 6.94
CA GLU A 3 -9.26 -9.79 5.77
C GLU A 3 -9.08 -8.88 4.55
N ILE A 4 -7.96 -9.02 3.87
CA ILE A 4 -7.62 -8.27 2.66
C ILE A 4 -7.45 -9.27 1.53
N GLU A 5 -8.20 -9.04 0.45
CA GLU A 5 -8.06 -9.76 -0.80
C GLU A 5 -7.81 -8.75 -1.93
N LEU A 6 -6.62 -8.82 -2.53
CA LEU A 6 -6.30 -8.06 -3.73
C LEU A 6 -6.28 -8.98 -4.93
N SER A 7 -7.04 -8.61 -5.96
CA SER A 7 -7.04 -9.30 -7.25
C SER A 7 -6.58 -8.34 -8.34
N PHE A 8 -5.61 -8.78 -9.12
CA PHE A 8 -4.99 -7.97 -10.15
C PHE A 8 -5.19 -8.56 -11.55
N GLN A 9 -5.47 -7.69 -12.51
CA GLN A 9 -5.60 -8.07 -13.92
C GLN A 9 -4.85 -7.07 -14.79
N ASN A 10 -4.20 -7.59 -15.83
CA ASN A 10 -3.50 -6.77 -16.83
C ASN A 10 -2.46 -5.80 -16.23
N ILE A 11 -1.78 -6.20 -15.15
CA ILE A 11 -0.65 -5.42 -14.63
C ILE A 11 0.43 -5.38 -15.72
N PRO A 12 0.91 -4.19 -16.13
CA PRO A 12 1.97 -4.08 -17.13
C PRO A 12 3.26 -4.69 -16.58
N GLU A 13 3.98 -5.45 -17.41
CA GLU A 13 5.36 -5.85 -17.11
C GLU A 13 6.31 -4.81 -17.71
N ILE A 14 6.92 -4.01 -16.83
CA ILE A 14 7.91 -2.99 -17.20
C ILE A 14 9.29 -3.47 -16.79
N GLU A 15 10.21 -3.55 -17.76
CA GLU A 15 11.57 -4.04 -17.58
C GLU A 15 12.30 -3.27 -16.47
N GLY A 16 12.90 -4.00 -15.53
CA GLY A 16 13.66 -3.42 -14.42
C GLY A 16 12.83 -2.76 -13.31
N GLN A 17 11.50 -2.75 -13.42
CA GLN A 17 10.61 -2.08 -12.46
C GLN A 17 9.85 -3.04 -11.54
N CYS A 18 9.90 -4.34 -11.82
CA CYS A 18 9.31 -5.41 -10.99
C CYS A 18 10.26 -5.77 -9.82
N PRO A 19 9.74 -6.14 -8.64
CA PRO A 19 8.32 -6.23 -8.27
C PRO A 19 7.70 -4.90 -7.82
N TYR A 20 6.38 -4.81 -7.96
CA TYR A 20 5.59 -3.62 -7.67
C TYR A 20 5.17 -3.57 -6.21
N SER A 21 5.39 -2.43 -5.57
CA SER A 21 4.85 -2.20 -4.23
C SER A 21 3.43 -1.67 -4.29
N TRP A 22 2.75 -1.74 -3.17
CA TRP A 22 1.35 -1.40 -3.01
C TRP A 22 1.09 -1.03 -1.55
N HIS A 23 0.40 0.07 -1.35
CA HIS A 23 0.18 0.64 -0.03
C HIS A 23 -1.22 1.25 0.08
N ILE A 24 -1.75 1.33 1.29
CA ILE A 24 -2.88 2.20 1.60
C ILE A 24 -2.34 3.63 1.75
N HIS A 25 -2.98 4.58 1.07
CA HIS A 25 -2.63 5.99 1.10
C HIS A 25 -3.59 6.80 1.97
N GLU A 26 -3.18 8.00 2.35
CA GLU A 26 -3.91 8.83 3.32
C GLU A 26 -5.29 9.27 2.83
N LYS A 27 -5.45 9.54 1.53
CA LYS A 27 -6.63 10.18 0.94
C LYS A 27 -7.25 9.32 -0.15
N PRO A 28 -8.53 9.53 -0.50
CA PRO A 28 -9.11 8.93 -1.68
C PRO A 28 -8.45 9.49 -2.95
N VAL A 29 -8.49 8.72 -4.02
CA VAL A 29 -8.35 9.20 -5.40
C VAL A 29 -9.48 10.18 -5.68
N ASP A 30 -9.13 11.38 -6.10
CA ASP A 30 -10.10 12.42 -6.45
C ASP A 30 -10.80 12.17 -7.81
N ASP A 31 -11.73 13.06 -8.16
CA ASP A 31 -12.51 12.97 -9.39
C ASP A 31 -11.67 13.04 -10.68
N SER A 32 -10.40 13.45 -10.61
CA SER A 32 -9.50 13.46 -11.77
C SER A 32 -8.92 12.07 -12.07
N GLY A 33 -8.98 11.14 -11.11
CA GLY A 33 -8.35 9.83 -11.20
C GLY A 33 -6.84 9.85 -11.03
N ASP A 34 -6.24 10.99 -10.66
CA ASP A 34 -4.80 11.11 -10.45
C ASP A 34 -4.39 10.43 -9.14
N CYS A 35 -3.55 9.41 -9.23
CA CYS A 35 -3.01 8.74 -8.06
C CYS A 35 -2.14 9.65 -7.18
N GLY A 36 -1.65 10.78 -7.70
CA GLY A 36 -0.97 11.81 -6.92
C GLY A 36 -1.85 12.46 -5.84
N SER A 37 -3.17 12.52 -6.05
CA SER A 37 -4.14 13.14 -5.12
C SER A 37 -4.23 12.42 -3.77
N THR A 38 -3.86 11.13 -3.73
CA THR A 38 -3.99 10.24 -2.57
C THR A 38 -3.05 10.57 -1.40
N GLY A 39 -2.10 11.49 -1.59
CA GLY A 39 -1.16 11.89 -0.54
C GLY A 39 -0.07 10.84 -0.25
N GLY A 40 0.43 10.83 0.98
CA GLY A 40 1.46 9.89 1.44
C GLY A 40 0.89 8.50 1.75
N HIS A 41 1.76 7.62 2.25
CA HIS A 41 1.32 6.32 2.80
C HIS A 41 0.55 6.55 4.10
N PHE A 42 -0.41 5.68 4.38
CA PHE A 42 -1.16 5.74 5.63
C PHE A 42 -0.32 5.22 6.80
N ASP A 43 0.16 6.14 7.63
CA ASP A 43 1.04 5.84 8.77
C ASP A 43 0.61 6.59 10.04
N PRO A 44 -0.47 6.16 10.72
CA PRO A 44 -0.95 6.81 11.94
C PRO A 44 0.02 6.64 13.14
N ALA A 45 0.93 5.66 13.08
CA ALA A 45 1.93 5.41 14.11
C ALA A 45 3.22 6.22 13.91
N GLY A 46 3.46 6.74 12.71
CA GLY A 46 4.60 7.59 12.39
C GLY A 46 5.93 6.83 12.26
N PHE A 47 5.89 5.57 11.81
CA PHE A 47 7.10 4.77 11.57
C PHE A 47 7.95 5.30 10.39
N ASN A 48 7.33 5.98 9.43
CA ASN A 48 7.99 6.58 8.28
C ASN A 48 7.40 7.97 7.96
N PRO A 49 7.70 8.98 8.77
CA PRO A 49 7.12 10.31 8.61
C PRO A 49 7.37 10.87 7.21
N GLY A 50 6.28 11.14 6.47
CA GLY A 50 6.35 11.68 5.12
C GLY A 50 6.77 10.67 4.03
N GLY A 51 6.80 9.36 4.33
CA GLY A 51 6.98 8.29 3.34
C GLY A 51 8.38 8.19 2.72
N ASN A 52 9.38 8.90 3.25
CA ASN A 52 10.68 9.08 2.62
C ASN A 52 11.87 8.90 3.58
N SER A 53 11.66 8.37 4.78
CA SER A 53 12.74 8.10 5.72
C SER A 53 13.67 7.03 5.16
N ALA A 54 14.97 7.36 5.08
CA ALA A 54 16.00 6.37 4.71
C ALA A 54 16.20 5.30 5.79
N ASP A 55 15.78 5.61 7.03
CA ASP A 55 15.89 4.70 8.18
C ASP A 55 14.69 3.77 8.31
N TYR A 56 13.61 4.02 7.56
CA TYR A 56 12.43 3.16 7.58
C TYR A 56 12.75 1.77 7.04
N LYS A 57 12.47 0.76 7.86
CA LYS A 57 12.67 -0.65 7.54
C LYS A 57 11.51 -1.45 8.12
N CYS A 58 10.52 -1.72 7.29
CA CYS A 58 9.48 -2.68 7.63
C CYS A 58 10.09 -4.09 7.74
N ASP A 59 9.87 -4.74 8.88
CA ASP A 59 10.22 -6.13 9.10
C ASP A 59 8.94 -6.97 9.07
N PRO A 60 8.74 -7.86 8.07
CA PRO A 60 7.54 -8.68 7.98
C PRO A 60 7.34 -9.63 9.18
N ASP A 61 8.42 -10.01 9.87
CA ASP A 61 8.37 -10.85 11.06
C ASP A 61 8.00 -10.04 12.33
N ASN A 62 8.15 -8.71 12.27
CA ASN A 62 7.77 -7.78 13.34
C ASN A 62 6.93 -6.60 12.82
N LYS A 63 5.95 -6.92 11.96
CA LYS A 63 5.25 -5.93 11.13
C LYS A 63 4.44 -4.88 11.90
N TYR A 64 3.89 -5.24 13.05
CA TYR A 64 3.02 -4.35 13.83
C TYR A 64 3.81 -3.29 14.64
N ASP A 65 5.13 -3.48 14.77
CA ASP A 65 6.01 -2.57 15.50
C ASP A 65 7.02 -1.84 14.59
N THR A 66 7.06 -2.15 13.29
CA THR A 66 8.10 -1.64 12.37
C THR A 66 7.59 -1.10 11.05
N CYS A 67 6.35 -1.43 10.66
CA CYS A 67 5.81 -1.06 9.35
C CYS A 67 4.73 0.00 9.49
N GLU A 68 4.65 0.90 8.51
CA GLU A 68 3.46 1.75 8.34
C GLU A 68 2.21 0.86 8.27
N VAL A 69 1.09 1.31 8.83
CA VAL A 69 -0.18 0.56 8.73
C VAL A 69 -0.54 0.28 7.27
N GLY A 70 -0.27 1.24 6.39
CA GLY A 70 -0.49 1.14 4.96
C GLY A 70 0.56 0.36 4.17
N ASP A 71 1.71 -0.03 4.74
CA ASP A 71 2.78 -0.72 4.00
C ASP A 71 2.52 -2.22 3.83
N LEU A 72 1.49 -2.55 3.06
CA LEU A 72 1.09 -3.94 2.83
C LEU A 72 2.15 -4.74 2.05
N SER A 73 2.93 -4.07 1.20
CA SER A 73 4.08 -4.69 0.51
C SER A 73 5.20 -5.13 1.42
N GLY A 74 5.59 -4.28 2.37
CA GLY A 74 6.61 -4.62 3.36
C GLY A 74 6.14 -5.76 4.26
N LYS A 75 4.86 -5.73 4.67
CA LYS A 75 4.26 -6.73 5.57
C LYS A 75 4.03 -8.11 4.92
N TYR A 76 3.59 -8.14 3.66
CA TYR A 76 3.07 -9.35 3.01
C TYR A 76 3.69 -9.67 1.65
N GLY A 77 4.59 -8.83 1.16
CA GLY A 77 5.30 -9.01 -0.09
C GLY A 77 4.76 -8.15 -1.24
N LYS A 78 5.65 -7.93 -2.22
CA LYS A 78 5.38 -7.15 -3.42
C LYS A 78 4.69 -7.97 -4.50
N VAL A 79 4.07 -7.28 -5.45
CA VAL A 79 3.36 -7.85 -6.61
C VAL A 79 4.31 -8.13 -7.76
N HIS A 80 4.26 -9.34 -8.28
CA HIS A 80 4.91 -9.70 -9.54
C HIS A 80 3.88 -9.74 -10.68
N PRO A 81 4.21 -9.26 -11.89
CA PRO A 81 3.40 -9.51 -13.08
C PRO A 81 3.08 -11.00 -13.22
N GLY A 82 1.80 -11.32 -13.46
CA GLY A 82 1.31 -12.70 -13.54
C GLY A 82 0.87 -13.31 -12.20
N GLN A 83 1.16 -12.69 -11.05
CA GLN A 83 0.54 -13.06 -9.78
C GLN A 83 -0.83 -12.38 -9.66
N LEU A 84 -1.88 -13.20 -9.58
CA LEU A 84 -3.26 -12.74 -9.77
C LEU A 84 -3.96 -12.32 -8.49
N ALA A 85 -3.58 -12.89 -7.34
CA ALA A 85 -4.27 -12.60 -6.09
C ALA A 85 -3.35 -12.70 -4.86
N TYR A 86 -3.65 -11.87 -3.87
CA TYR A 86 -3.09 -11.91 -2.52
C TYR A 86 -4.25 -11.98 -1.54
N LYS A 87 -4.16 -12.88 -0.56
CA LYS A 87 -5.11 -12.98 0.52
C LYS A 87 -4.36 -13.13 1.84
N PHE A 88 -4.66 -12.26 2.79
CA PHE A 88 -4.10 -12.30 4.14
C PHE A 88 -4.98 -11.54 5.12
N SER A 89 -4.64 -11.64 6.40
CA SER A 89 -5.23 -10.86 7.47
C SER A 89 -4.20 -9.89 8.04
N ASP A 90 -4.64 -8.68 8.37
CA ASP A 90 -3.86 -7.67 9.08
C ASP A 90 -4.61 -7.20 10.33
N GLU A 91 -3.89 -7.09 11.45
CA GLU A 91 -4.46 -6.68 12.74
C GLU A 91 -4.50 -5.16 12.95
N ASP A 92 -3.59 -4.41 12.32
CA ASP A 92 -3.51 -2.95 12.42
C ASP A 92 -4.45 -2.25 11.44
N VAL A 93 -4.78 -2.91 10.33
CA VAL A 93 -5.74 -2.37 9.37
C VAL A 93 -7.13 -2.42 9.98
N LEU A 94 -7.67 -1.23 10.30
CA LEU A 94 -9.03 -1.06 10.79
C LEU A 94 -9.93 -0.56 9.67
N LEU A 95 -11.15 -1.09 9.54
CA LEU A 95 -12.11 -0.58 8.56
C LEU A 95 -12.66 0.80 8.96
N ASN A 96 -12.94 1.00 10.25
CA ASN A 96 -13.63 2.17 10.77
C ASN A 96 -12.84 2.83 11.92
N GLY A 97 -13.27 4.04 12.29
CA GLY A 97 -12.63 4.84 13.34
C GLY A 97 -11.67 5.88 12.77
N GLU A 98 -10.99 6.61 13.65
CA GLU A 98 -10.06 7.67 13.28
C GLU A 98 -8.91 7.16 12.39
N ASN A 99 -8.42 5.96 12.69
CA ASN A 99 -7.42 5.25 11.90
C ASN A 99 -8.03 4.20 10.95
N GLY A 100 -9.31 4.35 10.62
CA GLY A 100 -9.99 3.49 9.65
C GLY A 100 -9.52 3.73 8.21
N ILE A 101 -9.62 2.71 7.35
CA ILE A 101 -9.21 2.78 5.94
C ILE A 101 -10.35 3.08 4.97
N ILE A 102 -11.61 3.05 5.40
CA ILE A 102 -12.74 3.47 4.56
C ILE A 102 -12.61 4.95 4.20
N GLY A 103 -12.76 5.27 2.91
CA GLY A 103 -12.57 6.62 2.39
C GLY A 103 -11.10 6.97 2.07
N ARG A 104 -10.21 5.98 2.10
CA ARG A 104 -8.82 6.08 1.65
C ARG A 104 -8.66 5.44 0.28
N SER A 105 -7.42 5.18 -0.13
CA SER A 105 -7.11 4.52 -1.39
C SER A 105 -6.00 3.50 -1.25
N VAL A 106 -5.94 2.55 -2.18
CA VAL A 106 -4.78 1.70 -2.42
C VAL A 106 -4.06 2.22 -3.66
N VAL A 107 -2.73 2.28 -3.63
CA VAL A 107 -1.89 2.69 -4.76
C VAL A 107 -0.83 1.63 -5.01
N MET A 108 -0.60 1.28 -6.26
CA MET A 108 0.50 0.44 -6.71
C MET A 108 1.61 1.27 -7.35
N HIS A 109 2.86 0.89 -7.08
CA HIS A 109 4.05 1.57 -7.55
C HIS A 109 5.00 0.63 -8.29
N LEU A 110 5.67 1.19 -9.30
CA LEU A 110 6.86 0.59 -9.90
C LEU A 110 8.05 0.62 -8.92
N GLY A 111 9.12 -0.11 -9.25
CA GLY A 111 10.37 -0.13 -8.47
C GLY A 111 11.01 1.25 -8.26
N ASP A 112 10.83 2.18 -9.19
CA ASP A 112 11.25 3.58 -9.09
C ASP A 112 10.27 4.48 -8.32
N LYS A 113 9.25 3.89 -7.68
CA LYS A 113 8.18 4.53 -6.90
C LYS A 113 7.09 5.23 -7.73
N THR A 114 7.14 5.19 -9.06
CA THR A 114 6.08 5.73 -9.93
C THR A 114 4.75 5.07 -9.62
N ARG A 115 3.70 5.86 -9.37
CA ARG A 115 2.33 5.39 -9.16
C ARG A 115 1.72 4.97 -10.49
N ILE A 116 1.23 3.73 -10.60
CA ILE A 116 0.71 3.18 -11.87
C ILE A 116 -0.77 2.82 -11.85
N VAL A 117 -1.33 2.51 -10.67
CA VAL A 117 -2.76 2.30 -10.49
C VAL A 117 -3.14 2.67 -9.07
N CYS A 118 -4.36 3.19 -8.90
CA CYS A 118 -4.93 3.49 -7.61
C CYS A 118 -6.45 3.28 -7.63
N ALA A 119 -7.02 3.01 -6.46
CA ALA A 119 -8.46 2.84 -6.29
C ALA A 119 -8.89 3.25 -4.89
N ASN A 120 -10.11 3.76 -4.77
CA ASN A 120 -10.73 4.08 -3.47
C ASN A 120 -11.14 2.81 -2.72
N ILE A 121 -11.10 2.89 -1.39
CA ILE A 121 -11.54 1.86 -0.43
C ILE A 121 -12.91 2.26 0.13
#